data_AF-R7BMI6-F1
#
_entry.id   AF-R7BMI6-F1
#
_cell.length_a   1.000
_cell.length_b   1.000
_cell.length_c   1.000
_cell.angle_alpha   90.00
_cell.angle_beta   90.00
_cell.angle_gamma   90.00
#
_symmetry.space_group_name_H-M   'P 1'
#
loop_
_entity.id
_entity.type
_entity.pdbx_description
1 polymer ?
#
loop_
_entity_poly.entity_id
_entity_poly.type
_entity_poly.pdbx_seq_one_letter_code
_entity_poly.pdbx_strand_id
1 'polypeptide(L)'
;MNKDTNIRHDVVLPRGWVPAQLQDPSDFNGKPSRSKKPQNPKKKKKPVREYTIKEEIVNSITHGIGALLAIAAIPLCTVTAVSDGSGLLLAGALIYSIFMLLEYLMSTLYHALQVDGAKRVFKVLDHSFIYLFIAATYTPYCLVTLIDGVGLPLCIFVWAVACIGVAAEAFWVFRPRWISAVLYLLLGWAIVWFIPDLYSLLDPAGFWLLVAGGVCYSVGCIFYVLKQIPYMHSIFHLWILAGSICHFFSIVLFVL
;
A
#
# COMPACT_ATOMS: atom_id res chain seq x y z
N MET A 1 -0.23 -69.15 -32.42
CA MET A 1 -1.23 -70.05 -31.83
C MET A 1 -0.65 -70.66 -30.56
N ASN A 2 -0.86 -70.02 -29.40
CA ASN A 2 -1.23 -70.66 -28.13
C ASN A 2 -1.58 -69.57 -27.11
N LYS A 3 -2.63 -69.80 -26.32
CA LYS A 3 -3.24 -68.86 -25.37
C LYS A 3 -2.74 -69.19 -23.96
N ASP A 4 -2.17 -68.22 -23.26
CA ASP A 4 -1.95 -68.30 -21.81
C ASP A 4 -3.02 -67.46 -21.08
N THR A 5 -4.08 -68.12 -20.62
CA THR A 5 -5.05 -67.57 -19.67
C THR A 5 -4.72 -68.08 -18.27
N ASN A 6 -4.07 -67.25 -17.46
CA ASN A 6 -3.86 -67.49 -16.03
C ASN A 6 -5.04 -66.89 -15.26
N ILE A 7 -6.01 -67.73 -14.90
CA ILE A 7 -7.16 -67.36 -14.06
C ILE A 7 -6.73 -67.54 -12.60
N ARG A 8 -6.49 -66.42 -11.90
CA ARG A 8 -6.40 -66.42 -10.42
C ARG A 8 -7.82 -66.41 -9.86
N HIS A 9 -8.13 -67.43 -9.06
CA HIS A 9 -9.34 -67.48 -8.26
C HIS A 9 -9.15 -66.61 -7.01
N ASP A 10 -9.74 -65.42 -7.00
CA ASP A 10 -9.86 -64.60 -5.79
C ASP A 10 -11.02 -65.14 -4.94
N VAL A 11 -10.68 -65.97 -3.94
CA VAL A 11 -11.65 -66.42 -2.94
C VAL A 11 -11.84 -65.29 -1.92
N VAL A 12 -12.94 -64.58 -2.02
CA VAL A 12 -13.39 -63.60 -1.03
C VAL A 12 -14.01 -64.36 0.16
N LEU A 13 -13.30 -64.42 1.29
CA LEU A 13 -13.85 -64.98 2.54
C LEU A 13 -14.71 -63.92 3.27
N PRO A 14 -15.89 -64.29 3.81
CA PRO A 14 -16.74 -63.38 4.55
C PRO A 14 -16.12 -63.01 5.91
N ARG A 15 -16.25 -61.73 6.31
CA ARG A 15 -15.77 -61.25 7.62
C ARG A 15 -16.63 -61.84 8.74
N GLY A 16 -16.05 -62.75 9.50
CA GLY A 16 -16.61 -63.17 10.78
C GLY A 16 -15.98 -64.47 11.25
N TRP A 17 -15.19 -64.38 12.32
CA TRP A 17 -14.58 -65.46 13.11
C TRP A 17 -13.20 -65.98 12.63
N VAL A 18 -12.18 -65.73 13.46
CA VAL A 18 -10.81 -66.25 13.31
C VAL A 18 -10.50 -67.15 14.52
N PRO A 19 -10.01 -68.39 14.33
CA PRO A 19 -9.66 -69.30 15.42
C PRO A 19 -8.62 -68.70 16.37
N ALA A 20 -8.73 -68.98 17.67
CA ALA A 20 -7.87 -68.41 18.71
C ALA A 20 -6.37 -68.71 18.54
N GLN A 21 -6.00 -69.77 17.81
CA GLN A 21 -4.60 -70.11 17.52
C GLN A 21 -3.94 -69.19 16.48
N LEU A 22 -4.72 -68.34 15.79
CA LEU A 22 -4.24 -67.41 14.76
C LEU A 22 -4.34 -65.93 15.19
N GLN A 23 -4.67 -65.66 16.46
CA GLN A 23 -4.71 -64.30 17.00
C GLN A 23 -3.32 -63.89 17.50
N ASP A 24 -2.88 -62.68 17.15
CA ASP A 24 -1.58 -62.14 17.54
C ASP A 24 -1.58 -61.84 19.06
N PRO A 25 -0.57 -62.29 19.84
CA PRO A 25 -0.48 -62.01 21.27
C PRO A 25 -0.51 -60.52 21.64
N SER A 26 -0.23 -59.62 20.69
CA SER A 26 -0.32 -58.17 20.88
C SER A 26 -1.75 -57.64 21.04
N ASP A 27 -2.78 -58.40 20.63
CA ASP A 27 -4.19 -58.02 20.74
C ASP A 27 -4.74 -58.07 22.18
N PHE A 28 -4.05 -58.75 23.11
CA PHE A 28 -4.45 -58.82 24.52
C PHE A 28 -3.93 -57.65 25.38
N ASN A 29 -3.10 -56.78 24.81
CA ASN A 29 -2.49 -55.70 25.59
C ASN A 29 -3.41 -54.47 25.60
N GLY A 30 -4.41 -54.50 26.48
CA GLY A 30 -5.33 -53.40 26.77
C GLY A 30 -4.61 -52.16 27.33
N LYS A 31 -3.94 -51.40 26.46
CA LYS A 31 -3.58 -50.01 26.76
C LYS A 31 -4.77 -49.13 26.35
N PRO A 32 -5.31 -48.29 27.25
CA PRO A 32 -6.36 -47.37 26.85
C PRO A 32 -5.81 -46.46 25.74
N SER A 33 -6.45 -46.54 24.58
CA SER A 33 -6.30 -45.58 23.49
C SER A 33 -6.47 -44.18 24.08
N ARG A 34 -5.35 -43.46 24.20
CA ARG A 34 -5.34 -42.06 24.62
C ARG A 34 -6.15 -41.31 23.59
N SER A 35 -7.38 -40.92 23.94
CA SER A 35 -8.25 -40.17 23.05
C SER A 35 -7.49 -38.93 22.58
N LYS A 36 -7.14 -38.92 21.29
CA LYS A 36 -6.67 -37.71 20.64
C LYS A 36 -7.85 -36.76 20.68
N LYS A 37 -7.86 -35.82 21.64
CA LYS A 37 -8.74 -34.66 21.61
C LYS A 37 -8.75 -34.13 20.17
N PRO A 38 -9.92 -33.88 19.56
CA PRO A 38 -9.95 -33.32 18.21
C PRO A 38 -9.15 -32.02 18.26
N GLN A 39 -8.04 -31.99 17.53
CA GLN A 39 -7.27 -30.77 17.38
C GLN A 39 -8.20 -29.76 16.72
N ASN A 40 -8.54 -28.73 17.48
CA ASN A 40 -9.29 -27.57 17.04
C ASN A 40 -8.75 -27.16 15.66
N PRO A 41 -9.55 -27.10 14.58
CA PRO A 41 -9.03 -26.77 13.27
C PRO A 41 -8.44 -25.37 13.39
N LYS A 42 -7.10 -25.28 13.38
CA LYS A 42 -6.40 -24.00 13.30
C LYS A 42 -7.09 -23.22 12.19
N LYS A 43 -7.78 -22.12 12.53
CA LYS A 43 -8.39 -21.21 11.55
C LYS A 43 -7.32 -20.94 10.51
N LYS A 44 -7.42 -21.59 9.33
CA LYS A 44 -6.50 -21.35 8.22
C LYS A 44 -6.67 -19.86 7.92
N LYS A 45 -5.67 -19.04 8.28
CA LYS A 45 -5.64 -17.63 7.89
C LYS A 45 -5.87 -17.64 6.39
N LYS A 46 -6.96 -17.04 5.91
CA LYS A 46 -7.23 -16.95 4.47
C LYS A 46 -5.96 -16.36 3.84
N PRO A 47 -5.36 -17.01 2.83
CA PRO A 47 -4.18 -16.47 2.17
C PRO A 47 -4.54 -15.07 1.67
N VAL A 48 -3.67 -14.11 1.93
CA VAL A 48 -3.85 -12.74 1.46
C VAL A 48 -3.83 -12.80 -0.06
N ARG A 49 -4.93 -12.39 -0.71
CA ARG A 49 -5.04 -12.41 -2.18
C ARG A 49 -3.89 -11.62 -2.81
N GLU A 50 -3.19 -12.25 -3.74
CA GLU A 50 -2.21 -11.61 -4.61
C GLU A 50 -2.90 -11.03 -5.86
N TYR A 51 -2.31 -9.99 -6.44
CA TYR A 51 -2.86 -9.36 -7.64
C TYR A 51 -2.68 -10.28 -8.85
N THR A 52 -3.71 -10.32 -9.69
CA THR A 52 -3.58 -10.96 -11.01
C THR A 52 -2.68 -10.12 -11.92
N ILE A 53 -2.09 -10.73 -12.95
CA ILE A 53 -1.28 -10.01 -13.94
C ILE A 53 -2.06 -8.83 -14.56
N LYS A 54 -3.36 -9.01 -14.81
CA LYS A 54 -4.22 -7.94 -15.34
C LYS A 54 -4.33 -6.76 -14.36
N GLU A 55 -4.49 -7.04 -13.07
CA GLU A 55 -4.53 -5.99 -12.04
C GLU A 55 -3.17 -5.29 -11.91
N GLU A 56 -2.06 -6.04 -11.95
CA GLU A 56 -0.70 -5.48 -11.94
C GLU A 56 -0.46 -4.54 -13.14
N ILE A 57 -0.92 -4.90 -14.34
CA ILE A 57 -0.83 -4.04 -15.53
C ILE A 57 -1.64 -2.75 -15.33
N VAL A 58 -2.89 -2.84 -14.89
CA VAL A 58 -3.73 -1.64 -14.66
C VAL A 58 -3.12 -0.75 -13.58
N ASN A 59 -2.62 -1.33 -12.49
CA ASN A 59 -1.95 -0.59 -11.42
C ASN A 59 -0.67 0.11 -11.94
N SER A 60 0.11 -0.57 -12.77
CA SER A 60 1.31 0.00 -13.39
C SER A 60 0.97 1.15 -14.34
N ILE A 61 -0.08 1.01 -15.16
CA ILE A 61 -0.49 2.05 -16.12
C ILE A 61 -1.01 3.29 -15.39
N THR A 62 -1.87 3.11 -14.39
CA THR A 62 -2.48 4.23 -13.65
C THR A 62 -1.43 5.11 -12.96
N HIS A 63 -0.48 4.51 -12.25
CA HIS A 63 0.62 5.26 -11.64
C HIS A 63 1.71 5.66 -12.65
N GLY A 64 1.87 4.93 -13.76
CA GLY A 64 2.75 5.32 -14.85
C GLY A 64 2.31 6.63 -15.51
N ILE A 65 1.00 6.83 -15.69
CA ILE A 65 0.44 8.13 -16.11
C ILE A 65 0.76 9.22 -15.07
N GLY A 66 0.60 8.91 -13.77
CA GLY A 66 1.01 9.80 -12.68
C GLY A 66 2.50 10.20 -12.76
N ALA A 67 3.40 9.26 -13.05
CA ALA A 67 4.82 9.53 -13.20
C ALA A 67 5.10 10.47 -14.38
N LEU A 68 4.43 10.28 -15.52
CA LEU A 68 4.55 11.18 -16.68
C LEU A 68 4.04 12.60 -16.36
N LEU A 69 2.92 12.69 -15.64
CA LEU A 69 2.40 13.98 -15.17
C LEU A 69 3.36 14.64 -14.18
N ALA A 70 3.98 13.88 -13.27
CA ALA A 70 4.97 14.38 -12.33
C ALA A 70 6.24 14.88 -13.03
N ILE A 71 6.68 14.22 -14.11
CA ILE A 71 7.78 14.72 -14.96
C ILE A 71 7.43 16.10 -15.54
N ALA A 72 6.19 16.30 -16.01
CA ALA A 72 5.73 17.60 -16.49
C ALA A 72 5.54 18.63 -15.36
N ALA A 73 5.18 18.19 -14.15
CA ALA A 73 5.00 19.04 -12.99
C ALA A 73 6.31 19.69 -12.51
N ILE A 74 7.44 18.97 -12.57
CA ILE A 74 8.75 19.49 -12.11
C ILE A 74 9.13 20.83 -12.75
N PRO A 75 9.21 20.98 -14.10
CA PRO A 75 9.55 22.25 -14.71
C PRO A 75 8.49 23.33 -14.46
N LEU A 76 7.20 22.97 -14.40
CA LEU A 76 6.13 23.93 -14.09
C LEU A 76 6.32 24.52 -12.69
N CYS A 77 6.45 23.67 -11.66
CA CYS A 77 6.71 24.10 -10.30
C CYS A 77 8.01 24.91 -10.20
N THR A 78 9.07 24.46 -10.88
CA THR A 78 10.39 25.13 -10.81
C THR A 78 10.35 26.52 -11.44
N VAL A 79 9.76 26.66 -12.63
CA VAL A 79 9.69 27.95 -13.35
C VAL A 79 8.81 28.95 -12.59
N THR A 80 7.65 28.51 -12.07
CA THR A 80 6.81 29.36 -11.23
C THR A 80 7.57 29.81 -9.98
N ALA A 81 8.24 28.89 -9.29
CA ALA A 81 8.94 29.23 -8.04
C ALA A 81 10.13 30.20 -8.20
N VAL A 82 10.82 30.17 -9.36
CA VAL A 82 11.97 31.06 -9.59
C VAL A 82 11.59 32.45 -10.11
N SER A 83 10.35 32.67 -10.59
CA SER A 83 9.94 33.99 -11.07
C SER A 83 9.99 35.06 -9.98
N ASP A 84 9.78 34.64 -8.74
CA ASP A 84 9.64 35.52 -7.58
C ASP A 84 10.95 35.62 -6.77
N GLY A 85 11.99 34.86 -7.13
CA GLY A 85 13.35 34.97 -6.58
C GLY A 85 13.56 34.44 -5.16
N SER A 86 12.53 33.87 -4.51
CA SER A 86 12.63 33.31 -3.16
C SER A 86 13.18 31.88 -3.16
N GLY A 87 14.24 31.64 -2.37
CA GLY A 87 14.81 30.30 -2.19
C GLY A 87 13.85 29.30 -1.52
N LEU A 88 12.87 29.79 -0.73
CA LEU A 88 11.88 28.93 -0.08
C LEU A 88 10.83 28.41 -1.07
N LEU A 89 10.41 29.24 -2.04
CA LEU A 89 9.54 28.81 -3.13
C LEU A 89 10.20 27.68 -3.91
N LEU A 90 11.46 27.88 -4.31
CA LEU A 90 12.22 26.87 -5.06
C LEU A 90 12.40 25.57 -4.26
N ALA A 91 12.74 25.67 -2.97
CA ALA A 91 12.87 24.50 -2.10
C ALA A 91 11.54 23.73 -1.99
N GLY A 92 10.43 24.42 -1.73
CA GLY A 92 9.10 23.81 -1.67
C GLY A 92 8.70 23.15 -2.99
N ALA A 93 8.94 23.82 -4.12
CA ALA A 93 8.65 23.32 -5.45
C ALA A 93 9.43 22.04 -5.80
N LEU A 94 10.75 22.04 -5.56
CA LEU A 94 11.61 20.90 -5.87
C LEU A 94 11.30 19.71 -4.97
N ILE A 95 11.15 19.92 -3.66
CA ILE A 95 10.81 18.85 -2.71
C ILE A 95 9.46 18.24 -3.10
N TYR A 96 8.44 19.05 -3.30
CA TYR A 96 7.13 18.55 -3.70
C TYR A 96 7.17 17.73 -5.01
N SER A 97 7.71 18.31 -6.08
CA SER A 97 7.64 17.71 -7.41
C SER A 97 8.54 16.49 -7.60
N ILE A 98 9.72 16.46 -6.95
CA ILE A 98 10.62 15.30 -7.00
C ILE A 98 10.00 14.11 -6.25
N PHE A 99 9.45 14.34 -5.06
CA PHE A 99 8.84 13.25 -4.30
C PHE A 99 7.55 12.74 -4.93
N MET A 100 6.79 13.60 -5.64
CA MET A 100 5.67 13.17 -6.48
C MET A 100 6.15 12.19 -7.57
N LEU A 101 7.22 12.54 -8.29
CA LEU A 101 7.78 11.65 -9.31
C LEU A 101 8.22 10.32 -8.71
N LEU A 102 8.92 10.36 -7.57
CA LEU A 102 9.44 9.15 -6.94
C LEU A 102 8.32 8.23 -6.43
N GLU A 103 7.24 8.76 -5.86
CA GLU A 103 6.07 7.97 -5.45
C GLU A 103 5.45 7.23 -6.62
N TYR A 104 5.10 7.95 -7.69
CA TYR A 104 4.49 7.32 -8.87
C TYR A 104 5.45 6.36 -9.58
N LEU A 105 6.73 6.71 -9.67
CA LEU A 105 7.73 5.86 -10.32
C LEU A 105 7.94 4.56 -9.55
N MET A 106 8.13 4.62 -8.22
CA MET A 106 8.36 3.42 -7.42
C MET A 106 7.12 2.51 -7.43
N SER A 107 5.93 3.10 -7.43
CA SER A 107 4.68 2.34 -7.53
C SER A 107 4.51 1.66 -8.89
N THR A 108 4.83 2.38 -9.97
CA THR A 108 4.85 1.82 -11.33
C THR A 108 5.80 0.64 -11.43
N LEU A 109 7.03 0.79 -10.91
CA LEU A 109 8.04 -0.25 -10.93
C LEU A 109 7.66 -1.45 -10.06
N TYR A 110 7.04 -1.23 -8.90
CA TYR A 110 6.55 -2.29 -8.04
C TYR A 110 5.54 -3.20 -8.74
N HIS A 111 4.59 -2.61 -9.48
CA HIS A 111 3.56 -3.35 -10.18
C HIS A 111 4.03 -3.93 -11.53
N ALA A 112 4.99 -3.28 -12.20
CA ALA A 112 5.52 -3.75 -13.47
C ALA A 112 6.47 -4.95 -13.30
N LEU A 113 7.27 -4.98 -12.23
CA LEU A 113 8.27 -6.01 -12.01
C LEU A 113 7.67 -7.30 -11.46
N GLN A 114 8.00 -8.43 -12.12
CA GLN A 114 7.57 -9.77 -11.71
C GLN A 114 8.67 -10.58 -11.02
N VAL A 115 9.92 -10.09 -11.04
CA VAL A 115 11.06 -10.78 -10.40
C VAL A 115 10.97 -10.63 -8.89
N ASP A 116 10.84 -11.74 -8.15
CA ASP A 116 10.58 -11.76 -6.70
C ASP A 116 11.51 -10.88 -5.86
N GLY A 117 12.81 -10.92 -6.16
CA GLY A 117 13.82 -10.13 -5.46
C GLY A 117 13.60 -8.62 -5.65
N ALA A 118 13.47 -8.19 -6.90
CA ALA A 118 13.22 -6.79 -7.24
C ALA A 118 11.84 -6.34 -6.71
N LYS A 119 10.81 -7.16 -6.89
CA LYS A 119 9.44 -6.88 -6.43
C LYS A 119 9.38 -6.64 -4.92
N ARG A 120 10.17 -7.35 -4.13
CA ARG A 120 10.26 -7.12 -2.67
C ARG A 120 10.86 -5.76 -2.34
N VAL A 121 11.93 -5.36 -3.02
CA VAL A 121 12.59 -4.06 -2.81
C VAL A 121 11.67 -2.92 -3.23
N PHE A 122 11.12 -2.99 -4.45
CA PHE A 122 10.21 -1.96 -4.96
C PHE A 122 8.92 -1.86 -4.16
N LYS A 123 8.44 -2.95 -3.56
CA LYS A 123 7.32 -2.88 -2.61
C LYS A 123 7.64 -2.00 -1.40
N VAL A 124 8.82 -2.17 -0.80
CA VAL A 124 9.24 -1.35 0.35
C VAL A 124 9.41 0.10 -0.07
N LEU A 125 10.01 0.35 -1.24
CA LEU A 125 10.17 1.70 -1.78
C LEU A 125 8.83 2.36 -2.06
N ASP A 126 7.93 1.71 -2.79
CA ASP A 126 6.56 2.16 -3.08
C ASP A 126 5.84 2.60 -1.79
N HIS A 127 5.81 1.74 -0.76
CA HIS A 127 5.15 2.06 0.50
C HIS A 127 5.88 3.15 1.32
N SER A 128 7.20 3.28 1.17
CA SER A 128 8.01 4.32 1.82
C SER A 128 7.77 5.69 1.19
N PHE A 129 7.70 5.77 -0.14
CA PHE A 129 7.50 7.02 -0.84
C PHE A 129 6.10 7.60 -0.64
N ILE A 130 5.09 6.82 -0.23
CA ILE A 130 3.81 7.37 0.24
C ILE A 130 4.03 8.29 1.45
N TYR A 131 4.79 7.86 2.47
CA TYR A 131 5.07 8.70 3.65
C TYR A 131 5.81 9.99 3.25
N LEU A 132 6.84 9.83 2.40
CA LEU A 132 7.68 10.94 1.99
C LEU A 132 6.92 11.93 1.09
N PHE A 133 6.05 11.43 0.20
CA PHE A 133 5.25 12.28 -0.66
C PHE A 133 4.19 13.05 0.11
N ILE A 134 3.58 12.45 1.15
CA ILE A 134 2.70 13.21 2.07
C ILE A 134 3.49 14.36 2.72
N ALA A 135 4.67 14.11 3.29
CA ALA A 135 5.48 15.18 3.88
C ALA A 135 5.94 16.23 2.84
N ALA A 136 6.32 15.79 1.63
CA ALA A 136 6.71 16.67 0.54
C ALA A 136 5.56 17.59 0.09
N THR A 137 4.32 17.08 0.08
CA THR A 137 3.12 17.87 -0.25
C THR A 137 2.83 18.97 0.78
N TYR A 138 3.18 18.77 2.05
CA TYR A 138 3.08 19.80 3.09
C TYR A 138 4.12 20.90 2.95
N THR A 139 5.31 20.56 2.44
CA THR A 139 6.48 21.45 2.37
C THR A 139 6.18 22.83 1.77
N PRO A 140 5.56 22.98 0.58
CA PRO A 140 5.26 24.30 0.03
C PRO A 140 4.30 25.11 0.93
N TYR A 141 3.23 24.52 1.45
CA TYR A 141 2.34 25.22 2.40
C TYR A 141 3.06 25.65 3.67
N CYS A 142 3.97 24.81 4.18
CA CYS A 142 4.71 25.10 5.41
C CYS A 142 5.77 26.19 5.22
N LEU A 143 6.52 26.12 4.12
CA LEU A 143 7.66 27.01 3.88
C LEU A 143 7.27 28.34 3.21
N VAL A 144 6.07 28.42 2.65
CA VAL A 144 5.59 29.60 1.94
C VAL A 144 4.36 30.19 2.64
N THR A 145 3.24 29.47 2.66
CA THR A 145 1.98 30.01 3.20
C THR A 145 2.03 30.23 4.71
N LEU A 146 2.62 29.30 5.46
CA LEU A 146 2.59 29.29 6.93
C LEU A 146 3.91 29.70 7.59
N ILE A 147 4.86 30.24 6.81
CA ILE A 147 6.25 30.44 7.26
C ILE A 147 6.36 31.36 8.48
N ASP A 148 5.55 32.42 8.54
CA ASP A 148 5.57 33.42 9.61
C ASP A 148 4.90 32.95 10.91
N GLY A 149 4.31 31.76 10.92
CA GLY A 149 3.63 31.18 12.08
C GLY A 149 4.11 29.77 12.38
N VAL A 150 3.23 28.82 12.09
CA VAL A 150 3.36 27.40 12.49
C VAL A 150 3.95 26.50 11.41
N GLY A 151 4.34 27.07 10.26
CA GLY A 151 4.82 26.33 9.10
C GLY A 151 6.07 25.50 9.38
N LEU A 152 7.11 26.08 10.01
CA LEU A 152 8.33 25.33 10.32
C LEU A 152 8.10 24.19 11.34
N PRO A 153 7.43 24.40 12.49
CA PRO A 153 7.05 23.32 13.40
C PRO A 153 6.26 22.19 12.71
N LEU A 154 5.28 22.54 11.87
CA LEU A 154 4.49 21.57 11.12
C LEU A 154 5.37 20.77 10.14
N CYS A 155 6.24 21.45 9.39
CA CYS A 155 7.17 20.82 8.45
C CYS A 155 8.06 19.79 9.16
N ILE A 156 8.68 20.18 10.28
CA ILE A 156 9.53 19.28 11.08
C ILE A 156 8.73 18.08 11.57
N PHE A 157 7.51 18.31 12.07
CA PHE A 157 6.64 17.24 12.55
C PHE A 157 6.29 16.23 11.45
N VAL A 158 5.81 16.67 10.29
CA VAL A 158 5.40 15.75 9.22
C VAL A 158 6.58 14.99 8.63
N TRP A 159 7.74 15.64 8.47
CA TRP A 159 8.96 14.97 8.00
C TRP A 159 9.50 13.96 9.03
N ALA A 160 9.47 14.29 10.32
CA ALA A 160 9.86 13.35 11.38
C ALA A 160 8.96 12.11 11.37
N VAL A 161 7.64 12.29 11.31
CA VAL A 161 6.67 11.18 11.25
C VAL A 161 6.85 10.38 9.96
N ALA A 162 7.09 11.02 8.82
CA ALA A 162 7.35 10.33 7.55
C ALA A 162 8.62 9.48 7.62
N CYS A 163 9.72 10.00 8.16
CA CYS A 163 10.97 9.25 8.36
C CYS A 163 10.78 8.04 9.30
N ILE A 164 10.01 8.21 10.39
CA ILE A 164 9.63 7.09 11.27
C ILE A 164 8.79 6.06 10.50
N GLY A 165 7.86 6.52 9.66
CA GLY A 165 7.05 5.66 8.78
C GLY A 165 7.89 4.84 7.81
N VAL A 166 8.88 5.47 7.15
CA VAL A 166 9.84 4.80 6.25
C VAL A 166 10.67 3.76 7.01
N ALA A 167 11.22 4.13 8.17
CA ALA A 167 11.96 3.18 9.00
C ALA A 167 11.08 1.98 9.39
N ALA A 168 9.83 2.25 9.80
CA ALA A 168 8.88 1.20 10.13
C ALA A 168 8.57 0.28 8.94
N GLU A 169 8.44 0.82 7.73
CA GLU A 169 8.19 0.01 6.52
C GLU A 169 9.42 -0.84 6.15
N ALA A 170 10.63 -0.30 6.31
CA ALA A 170 11.89 -1.00 6.04
C ALA A 170 12.12 -2.18 7.02
N PHE A 171 11.82 -2.00 8.31
CA PHE A 171 12.06 -3.02 9.34
C PHE A 171 10.86 -3.94 9.60
N TRP A 172 9.64 -3.53 9.27
CA TRP A 172 8.40 -4.27 9.57
C TRP A 172 7.60 -4.68 8.33
N VAL A 173 8.27 -5.38 7.41
CA VAL A 173 7.77 -5.79 6.07
C VAL A 173 6.42 -6.56 6.07
N PHE A 174 6.03 -7.17 7.19
CA PHE A 174 4.77 -7.95 7.33
C PHE A 174 3.67 -7.23 8.13
N ARG A 175 3.72 -5.90 8.25
CA ARG A 175 2.66 -5.11 8.90
C ARG A 175 1.30 -5.31 8.20
N PRO A 176 0.20 -5.45 8.95
CA PRO A 176 -1.15 -5.41 8.38
C PRO A 176 -1.39 -4.09 7.64
N ARG A 177 -1.73 -4.18 6.34
CA ARG A 177 -1.84 -3.02 5.45
C ARG A 177 -2.84 -1.95 5.89
N TRP A 178 -3.91 -2.34 6.60
CA TRP A 178 -4.86 -1.37 7.15
C TRP A 178 -4.20 -0.42 8.16
N ILE A 179 -3.16 -0.87 8.87
CA ILE A 179 -2.39 -0.02 9.79
C ILE A 179 -1.64 1.03 8.99
N SER A 180 -0.97 0.65 7.90
CA SER A 180 -0.29 1.62 7.03
C SER A 180 -1.27 2.64 6.47
N ALA A 181 -2.45 2.21 5.98
CA ALA A 181 -3.50 3.12 5.52
C ALA A 181 -3.94 4.14 6.58
N VAL A 182 -4.15 3.68 7.83
CA VAL A 182 -4.48 4.58 8.95
C VAL A 182 -3.34 5.53 9.25
N LEU A 183 -2.08 5.07 9.27
CA LEU A 183 -0.92 5.93 9.53
C LEU A 183 -0.74 6.99 8.44
N TYR A 184 -0.90 6.62 7.17
CA TYR A 184 -0.90 7.57 6.05
C TYR A 184 -2.01 8.61 6.21
N LEU A 185 -3.22 8.18 6.54
CA LEU A 185 -4.36 9.08 6.69
C LEU A 185 -4.16 10.03 7.88
N LEU A 186 -3.70 9.53 9.02
CA LEU A 186 -3.42 10.36 10.20
C LEU A 186 -2.33 11.39 9.92
N LEU A 187 -1.25 10.99 9.23
CA LEU A 187 -0.20 11.91 8.80
C LEU A 187 -0.76 12.97 7.84
N GLY A 188 -1.54 12.54 6.84
CA GLY A 188 -2.18 13.43 5.86
C GLY A 188 -3.21 14.38 6.46
N TRP A 189 -3.83 14.02 7.59
CA TRP A 189 -4.80 14.85 8.32
C TRP A 189 -4.16 15.77 9.37
N ALA A 190 -2.84 15.77 9.53
CA ALA A 190 -2.15 16.69 10.44
C ALA A 190 -2.46 18.16 10.12
N ILE A 191 -2.74 18.48 8.85
CA ILE A 191 -3.10 19.82 8.36
C ILE A 191 -4.43 20.33 8.93
N VAL A 192 -5.33 19.46 9.40
CA VAL A 192 -6.67 19.85 9.90
C VAL A 192 -6.59 20.85 11.05
N TRP A 193 -5.57 20.70 11.91
CA TRP A 193 -5.32 21.61 13.03
C TRP A 193 -4.95 23.03 12.58
N PHE A 194 -4.52 23.18 11.33
CA PHE A 194 -4.04 24.42 10.72
C PHE A 194 -5.00 24.96 9.64
N ILE A 195 -6.21 24.39 9.54
CA ILE A 195 -7.25 24.88 8.64
C ILE A 195 -7.58 26.37 8.87
N PRO A 196 -7.70 26.88 10.11
CA PRO A 196 -7.99 28.30 10.31
C PRO A 196 -6.94 29.22 9.67
N ASP A 197 -5.65 28.90 9.88
CA ASP A 197 -4.54 29.67 9.31
C ASP A 197 -4.55 29.58 7.79
N LEU A 198 -4.67 28.37 7.22
CA LEU A 198 -4.72 28.14 5.78
C LEU A 198 -5.92 28.82 5.12
N TYR A 199 -7.09 28.79 5.75
CA TYR A 199 -8.28 29.43 5.21
C TYR A 199 -8.15 30.96 5.18
N SER A 200 -7.38 31.54 6.12
CA SER A 200 -7.15 32.98 6.18
C SER A 200 -6.02 33.46 5.24
N LEU A 201 -5.05 32.60 4.94
CA LEU A 201 -3.83 32.96 4.21
C LEU A 201 -3.85 32.51 2.74
N LEU A 202 -4.59 31.45 2.41
CA LEU A 202 -4.64 30.90 1.06
C LEU A 202 -5.85 31.46 0.29
N ASP A 203 -5.70 31.65 -1.01
CA ASP A 203 -6.83 31.98 -1.88
C ASP A 203 -7.95 30.92 -1.74
N PRO A 204 -9.25 31.31 -1.72
CA PRO A 204 -10.35 30.38 -1.57
C PRO A 204 -10.34 29.23 -2.58
N ALA A 205 -9.94 29.47 -3.83
CA ALA A 205 -9.85 28.42 -4.83
C ALA A 205 -8.73 27.42 -4.51
N GLY A 206 -7.56 27.91 -4.10
CA GLY A 206 -6.47 27.06 -3.61
C GLY A 206 -6.87 26.23 -2.39
N PHE A 207 -7.55 26.84 -1.42
CA PHE A 207 -8.04 26.14 -0.23
C PHE A 207 -9.00 25.00 -0.57
N TRP A 208 -9.97 25.24 -1.44
CA TRP A 208 -10.92 24.18 -1.83
C TRP A 208 -10.27 23.09 -2.68
N LEU A 209 -9.23 23.39 -3.47
CA LEU A 209 -8.43 22.38 -4.15
C LEU A 209 -7.64 21.51 -3.15
N LEU A 210 -7.05 22.12 -2.11
CA LEU A 210 -6.41 21.39 -1.01
C LEU A 210 -7.40 20.43 -0.32
N VAL A 211 -8.60 20.94 0.02
CA VAL A 211 -9.66 20.13 0.65
C VAL A 211 -10.13 19.02 -0.28
N ALA A 212 -10.39 19.32 -1.56
CA ALA A 212 -10.80 18.32 -2.55
C ALA A 212 -9.76 17.19 -2.67
N GLY A 213 -8.46 17.53 -2.71
CA GLY A 213 -7.41 16.53 -2.73
C GLY A 213 -7.36 15.67 -1.45
N GLY A 214 -7.55 16.29 -0.28
CA GLY A 214 -7.65 15.57 1.00
C GLY A 214 -8.84 14.60 1.06
N VAL A 215 -9.98 14.99 0.49
CA VAL A 215 -11.15 14.12 0.34
C VAL A 215 -10.85 12.96 -0.61
N CYS A 216 -10.24 13.23 -1.77
CA CYS A 216 -9.84 12.19 -2.72
C CYS A 216 -8.93 11.13 -2.07
N TYR A 217 -7.91 11.54 -1.31
CA TYR A 217 -7.04 10.60 -0.59
C TYR A 217 -7.79 9.80 0.48
N SER A 218 -8.69 10.44 1.21
CA SER A 218 -9.49 9.78 2.26
C SER A 218 -10.43 8.73 1.68
N VAL A 219 -11.11 9.06 0.58
CA VAL A 219 -11.96 8.12 -0.17
C VAL A 219 -11.12 6.99 -0.76
N GLY A 220 -9.95 7.30 -1.32
CA GLY A 220 -8.99 6.31 -1.80
C GLY A 220 -8.65 5.25 -0.74
N CYS A 221 -8.38 5.68 0.50
CA CYS A 221 -8.05 4.77 1.60
C CYS A 221 -9.13 3.68 1.84
N ILE A 222 -10.40 3.99 1.59
CA ILE A 222 -11.49 3.01 1.68
C ILE A 222 -11.27 1.89 0.66
N PHE A 223 -11.00 2.24 -0.60
CA PHE A 223 -10.73 1.28 -1.67
C PHE A 223 -9.44 0.48 -1.44
N TYR A 224 -8.42 1.10 -0.84
CA TYR A 224 -7.18 0.41 -0.46
C TYR A 224 -7.41 -0.74 0.52
N VAL A 225 -8.24 -0.52 1.55
CA VAL A 225 -8.59 -1.55 2.54
C VAL A 225 -9.46 -2.66 1.91
N LEU A 226 -10.28 -2.32 0.91
CA LEU A 226 -11.17 -3.25 0.20
C LEU A 226 -10.49 -4.07 -0.92
N LYS A 227 -9.16 -4.05 -1.03
CA LYS A 227 -8.34 -4.76 -2.04
C LYS A 227 -8.56 -6.27 -2.19
N GLN A 228 -9.31 -6.91 -1.28
CA GLN A 228 -9.71 -8.31 -1.46
C GLN A 228 -10.66 -8.48 -2.66
N ILE A 229 -11.38 -7.42 -3.03
CA ILE A 229 -12.26 -7.35 -4.20
C ILE A 229 -11.42 -6.97 -5.44
N PRO A 230 -11.65 -7.61 -6.61
CA PRO A 230 -10.89 -7.31 -7.83
C PRO A 230 -10.90 -5.83 -8.20
N TYR A 231 -9.77 -5.34 -8.70
CA TYR A 231 -9.58 -3.95 -9.18
C TYR A 231 -9.74 -2.81 -8.16
N MET A 232 -10.09 -3.08 -6.90
CA MET A 232 -10.21 -2.01 -5.89
C MET A 232 -8.90 -1.26 -5.66
N HIS A 233 -7.76 -1.93 -5.83
CA HIS A 233 -6.46 -1.27 -5.74
C HIS A 233 -6.21 -0.30 -6.91
N SER A 234 -6.67 -0.64 -8.11
CA SER A 234 -6.62 0.25 -9.27
C SER A 234 -7.53 1.46 -9.10
N ILE A 235 -8.71 1.28 -8.51
CA ILE A 235 -9.61 2.39 -8.16
C ILE A 235 -8.95 3.29 -7.12
N PHE A 236 -8.28 2.70 -6.13
CA PHE A 236 -7.46 3.45 -5.17
C PHE A 236 -6.41 4.31 -5.90
N HIS A 237 -5.64 3.76 -6.84
CA HIS A 237 -4.67 4.53 -7.63
C HIS A 237 -5.28 5.73 -8.34
N LEU A 238 -6.49 5.59 -8.90
CA LEU A 238 -7.19 6.71 -9.54
C LEU A 238 -7.57 7.81 -8.55
N TRP A 239 -8.00 7.47 -7.33
CA TRP A 239 -8.28 8.45 -6.28
C TRP A 239 -7.01 9.13 -5.76
N ILE A 240 -5.90 8.40 -5.63
CA ILE A 240 -4.59 8.99 -5.30
C ILE A 240 -4.17 9.99 -6.39
N LEU A 241 -4.28 9.61 -7.66
CA LEU A 241 -3.96 10.50 -8.78
C LEU A 241 -4.85 11.74 -8.82
N ALA A 242 -6.16 11.59 -8.64
CA ALA A 242 -7.08 12.73 -8.56
C ALA A 242 -6.73 13.67 -7.40
N GLY A 243 -6.38 13.11 -6.23
CA GLY A 243 -5.93 13.89 -5.08
C GLY A 243 -4.67 14.70 -5.37
N SER A 244 -3.66 14.06 -5.97
CA SER A 244 -2.41 14.72 -6.36
C SER A 244 -2.61 15.80 -7.42
N ILE A 245 -3.54 15.62 -8.36
CA ILE A 245 -3.88 16.65 -9.36
C ILE A 245 -4.49 17.88 -8.67
N CYS A 246 -5.42 17.69 -7.72
CA CYS A 246 -5.97 18.79 -6.95
C CYS A 246 -4.89 19.54 -6.15
N HIS A 247 -4.02 18.79 -5.45
CA HIS A 247 -2.92 19.39 -4.68
C HIS A 247 -1.88 20.07 -5.56
N PHE A 248 -1.58 19.53 -6.74
CA PHE A 248 -0.72 20.15 -7.73
C PHE A 248 -1.22 21.52 -8.15
N PHE A 249 -2.50 21.63 -8.53
CA PHE A 249 -3.06 22.93 -8.92
C PHE A 249 -3.15 23.89 -7.74
N SER A 250 -3.47 23.41 -6.54
CA SER A 250 -3.43 24.22 -5.32
C SER A 250 -2.04 24.83 -5.10
N ILE A 251 -0.99 24.01 -5.21
CA ILE A 251 0.40 24.43 -4.95
C ILE A 251 0.90 25.34 -6.06
N VAL A 252 0.79 24.95 -7.33
CA VAL A 252 1.39 25.69 -8.45
C VAL A 252 0.69 27.03 -8.73
N LEU A 253 -0.61 27.15 -8.46
CA LEU A 253 -1.36 28.36 -8.81
C LEU A 253 -1.55 29.31 -7.62
N PHE A 254 -1.46 28.82 -6.38
CA PHE A 254 -1.86 29.59 -5.19
C PHE A 254 -0.82 29.56 -4.06
N VAL A 255 0.26 28.81 -4.18
CA VAL A 255 1.32 28.74 -3.17
C VAL A 255 2.67 29.16 -3.75
N LEU A 256 3.06 28.58 -4.89
CA LEU A 256 4.28 28.91 -5.61
C LEU A 256 4.10 30.16 -6.47
#